data_AF-A0A392NIV9-F1
#
_entry.id   AF-A0A392NIV9-F1
#
_cell.length_a   1.000
_cell.length_b   1.000
_cell.length_c   1.000
_cell.angle_alpha   90.00
_cell.angle_beta   90.00
_cell.angle_gamma   90.00
#
_symmetry.space_group_name_H-M   'P 1'
#
loop_
_entity.id
_entity.type
_entity.pdbx_description
1 polymer ?
#
loop_
_entity_poly.entity_id
_entity_poly.type
_entity_poly.pdbx_seq_one_letter_code
_entity_poly.pdbx_strand_id
1 'polypeptide(L)'
;MDLNCLQAAPKTFIPALFGHGNDDEFVQPHHSDLIFESYAGDKNIIKFDGDHNSTRPRIFFDSVCIFFYDVLRPPRIPRGRRFEKYYSLRDTKIGSVVNEGLLYDLISNMRTATIDAASSSSALPTIASESMIRNMTYGYGEPADSK
;
A
#
# COMPACT_ATOMS: atom_id res chain seq x y z
N MET A 1 -2.73 -34.71 6.43
CA MET A 1 -3.86 -33.76 6.54
C MET A 1 -3.66 -32.78 5.40
N ASP A 2 -4.63 -32.68 4.50
CA ASP A 2 -4.53 -31.80 3.34
C ASP A 2 -5.16 -30.45 3.68
N LEU A 3 -4.39 -29.37 3.53
CA LEU A 3 -4.84 -28.01 3.79
C LEU A 3 -5.62 -27.50 2.56
N ASN A 4 -6.91 -27.18 2.74
CA ASN A 4 -7.75 -26.60 1.68
C ASN A 4 -8.39 -25.28 2.14
N CYS A 5 -7.78 -24.17 1.73
CA CYS A 5 -8.24 -22.83 2.08
C CYS A 5 -9.63 -22.47 1.52
N LEU A 6 -10.08 -23.12 0.44
CA LEU A 6 -11.38 -22.84 -0.19
C LEU A 6 -12.56 -23.27 0.69
N GLN A 7 -12.35 -24.17 1.64
CA GLN A 7 -13.40 -24.54 2.61
C GLN A 7 -13.57 -23.50 3.73
N ALA A 8 -12.52 -22.73 4.00
CA ALA A 8 -12.48 -21.73 5.07
C ALA A 8 -12.78 -20.31 4.56
N ALA A 9 -12.39 -19.98 3.32
CA ALA A 9 -12.55 -18.65 2.75
C ALA A 9 -14.00 -18.11 2.80
N PRO A 10 -15.05 -18.91 2.49
CA PRO A 10 -16.45 -18.46 2.57
C PRO A 10 -16.95 -18.19 4.00
N LYS A 11 -16.17 -18.57 5.02
CA LYS A 11 -16.50 -18.40 6.45
C LYS A 11 -15.59 -17.38 7.12
N THR A 12 -14.74 -16.68 6.36
CA THR A 12 -13.76 -15.75 6.88
C THR A 12 -14.18 -14.32 6.58
N PHE A 13 -14.29 -13.50 7.62
CA PHE A 13 -14.84 -12.13 7.55
C PHE A 13 -13.86 -11.05 7.99
N ILE A 14 -12.65 -11.42 8.42
CA ILE A 14 -11.63 -10.42 8.76
C ILE A 14 -11.14 -9.72 7.49
N PRO A 15 -10.81 -8.42 7.53
CA PRO A 15 -10.24 -7.74 6.36
C PRO A 15 -8.94 -8.41 5.91
N ALA A 16 -8.77 -8.59 4.60
CA ALA A 16 -7.60 -9.22 4.01
C ALA A 16 -7.04 -8.43 2.81
N LEU A 17 -5.71 -8.41 2.72
CA LEU A 17 -4.99 -7.93 1.54
C LEU A 17 -4.18 -9.07 0.96
N PHE A 18 -4.48 -9.46 -0.27
CA PHE A 18 -3.77 -10.48 -1.03
C PHE A 18 -2.70 -9.84 -1.91
N GLY A 19 -1.53 -10.47 -1.99
CA GLY A 19 -0.43 -10.06 -2.88
C GLY A 19 0.08 -11.26 -3.65
N HIS A 20 0.19 -11.17 -4.98
CA HIS A 20 0.62 -12.30 -5.80
C HIS A 20 1.46 -11.85 -7.01
N GLY A 21 2.57 -12.56 -7.26
CA GLY A 21 3.43 -12.33 -8.42
C GLY A 21 2.89 -13.02 -9.67
N ASN A 22 2.75 -12.30 -10.79
CA ASN A 22 2.13 -12.82 -12.01
C ASN A 22 2.87 -14.02 -12.61
N ASP A 23 4.18 -14.12 -12.40
CA ASP A 23 5.06 -15.13 -12.98
C ASP A 23 5.47 -16.20 -11.95
N ASP A 24 4.73 -16.33 -10.84
CA ASP A 24 5.01 -17.34 -9.81
C ASP A 24 4.67 -18.75 -10.31
N GLU A 25 5.69 -19.53 -10.67
CA GLU A 25 5.53 -20.93 -11.09
C GLU A 25 5.41 -21.93 -9.92
N PHE A 26 5.82 -21.53 -8.70
CA PHE A 26 5.80 -22.41 -7.53
C PHE A 26 4.43 -22.40 -6.85
N VAL A 27 3.90 -21.20 -6.56
CA VAL A 27 2.52 -21.01 -6.12
C VAL A 27 1.80 -20.20 -7.18
N GLN A 28 1.18 -20.91 -8.12
CA GLN A 28 0.56 -20.26 -9.28
C GLN A 28 -0.52 -19.24 -8.90
N PRO A 29 -0.65 -18.12 -9.66
CA PRO A 29 -1.61 -17.05 -9.38
C PRO A 29 -3.05 -17.49 -9.17
N HIS A 30 -3.51 -18.51 -9.90
CA HIS A 30 -4.88 -19.02 -9.82
C HIS A 30 -5.28 -19.45 -8.40
N HIS A 31 -4.33 -19.90 -7.56
CA HIS A 31 -4.64 -20.26 -6.17
C HIS A 31 -5.13 -19.04 -5.37
N SER A 32 -4.46 -17.89 -5.52
CA SER A 32 -4.88 -16.65 -4.87
C SER A 32 -6.20 -16.13 -5.43
N ASP A 33 -6.44 -16.31 -6.73
CA ASP A 33 -7.69 -15.88 -7.38
C ASP A 33 -8.89 -16.67 -6.85
N LEU A 34 -8.77 -18.00 -6.75
CA LEU A 34 -9.81 -18.87 -6.21
C LEU A 34 -10.13 -18.56 -4.73
N ILE A 35 -9.09 -18.34 -3.92
CA ILE A 35 -9.28 -17.99 -2.51
C ILE A 35 -9.94 -16.61 -2.41
N PHE A 36 -9.46 -15.63 -3.19
CA PHE A 36 -10.00 -14.28 -3.21
C PHE A 36 -11.48 -14.28 -3.60
N GLU A 37 -11.86 -14.97 -4.69
CA GLU A 37 -13.24 -15.06 -5.16
C GLU A 37 -14.17 -15.66 -4.10
N SER A 38 -13.73 -16.72 -3.42
CA SER A 38 -14.50 -17.40 -2.37
C SER A 38 -14.49 -16.70 -1.01
N TYR A 39 -13.63 -15.71 -0.79
CA TYR A 39 -13.48 -15.06 0.51
C TYR A 39 -14.68 -14.18 0.85
N ALA A 40 -15.27 -14.34 2.04
CA ALA A 40 -16.53 -13.69 2.37
C ALA A 40 -16.38 -12.24 2.89
N GLY A 41 -15.29 -11.93 3.58
CA GLY A 41 -15.03 -10.61 4.16
C GLY A 41 -14.50 -9.58 3.18
N ASP A 42 -14.22 -8.39 3.73
CA ASP A 42 -13.54 -7.31 3.03
C ASP A 42 -12.18 -7.79 2.53
N LYS A 43 -11.93 -7.62 1.23
CA LYS A 43 -10.76 -8.17 0.56
C LYS A 43 -10.30 -7.26 -0.55
N ASN A 44 -8.99 -7.16 -0.72
CA ASN A 44 -8.35 -6.55 -1.89
C ASN A 44 -7.22 -7.45 -2.38
N ILE A 45 -6.90 -7.41 -3.67
CA ILE A 45 -5.78 -8.15 -4.25
C ILE A 45 -4.89 -7.22 -5.06
N ILE A 46 -3.58 -7.34 -4.86
CA ILE A 46 -2.56 -6.63 -5.62
C ILE A 46 -1.75 -7.68 -6.38
N LYS A 47 -1.83 -7.62 -7.69
CA LYS A 47 -0.98 -8.39 -8.60
C LYS A 47 0.20 -7.53 -9.02
N PHE A 48 1.37 -8.13 -9.12
CA PHE A 48 2.59 -7.43 -9.54
C PHE A 48 3.47 -8.35 -10.39
N ASP A 49 4.33 -7.75 -11.21
CA ASP A 49 5.28 -8.49 -12.03
C ASP A 49 6.34 -9.17 -11.17
N GLY A 50 6.76 -10.37 -11.57
CA GLY A 50 7.75 -11.17 -10.86
C GLY A 50 7.23 -12.53 -10.39
N ASP A 51 8.19 -13.37 -10.03
CA ASP A 51 8.00 -14.75 -9.59
C ASP A 51 7.93 -14.87 -8.05
N HIS A 52 8.02 -16.11 -7.57
CA HIS A 52 8.01 -16.45 -6.15
C HIS A 52 9.09 -15.74 -5.31
N ASN A 53 10.21 -15.37 -5.91
CA ASN A 53 11.41 -14.87 -5.21
C ASN A 53 11.74 -13.42 -5.57
N SER A 54 11.12 -12.87 -6.62
CA SER A 54 11.34 -11.54 -7.15
C SER A 54 11.12 -10.47 -6.08
N THR A 55 11.88 -9.37 -6.12
CA THR A 55 11.67 -8.28 -5.16
C THR A 55 10.30 -7.66 -5.38
N ARG A 56 9.58 -7.39 -4.29
CA ARG A 56 8.21 -6.85 -4.36
C ARG A 56 8.29 -5.35 -4.63
N PRO A 57 7.47 -4.80 -5.55
CA PRO A 57 7.56 -3.40 -5.91
C PRO A 57 7.16 -2.50 -4.73
N ARG A 58 7.67 -1.27 -4.69
CA ARG A 58 7.41 -0.34 -3.58
C ARG A 58 5.91 -0.07 -3.36
N ILE A 59 5.14 0.01 -4.44
CA ILE A 59 3.67 0.20 -4.39
C ILE A 59 2.99 -0.90 -3.57
N PHE A 60 3.48 -2.14 -3.62
CA PHE A 60 2.96 -3.23 -2.80
C PHE A 60 3.17 -2.95 -1.31
N PHE A 61 4.38 -2.56 -0.91
CA PHE A 61 4.68 -2.20 0.48
C PHE A 61 3.88 -0.98 0.95
N ASP A 62 3.78 0.05 0.13
CA ASP A 62 2.99 1.26 0.44
C ASP A 62 1.51 0.88 0.69
N SER A 63 0.97 -0.02 -0.13
CA SER A 63 -0.42 -0.51 0.01
C SER A 63 -0.61 -1.36 1.27
N VAL A 64 0.37 -2.19 1.64
CA VAL A 64 0.36 -2.96 2.89
C VAL A 64 0.37 -2.03 4.11
N CYS A 65 1.18 -0.97 4.09
CA CYS A 65 1.21 0.03 5.15
C CYS A 65 -0.15 0.74 5.31
N ILE A 66 -0.77 1.15 4.21
CA ILE A 66 -2.10 1.77 4.21
C ILE A 66 -3.14 0.80 4.78
N PHE A 67 -3.18 -0.43 4.27
CA PHE A 67 -4.10 -1.47 4.74
C PHE A 67 -4.00 -1.69 6.25
N PHE A 68 -2.79 -1.87 6.79
CA PHE A 68 -2.61 -2.03 8.22
C PHE A 68 -3.02 -0.79 9.01
N TYR A 69 -2.72 0.40 8.52
CA TYR A 69 -3.11 1.64 9.20
C TYR A 69 -4.63 1.82 9.27
N ASP A 70 -5.35 1.41 8.23
CA ASP A 70 -6.81 1.52 8.16
C ASP A 70 -7.51 0.44 8.96
N VAL A 71 -7.02 -0.81 8.89
CA VAL A 71 -7.62 -1.94 9.60
C VAL A 71 -7.28 -1.92 11.09
N LEU A 72 -6.02 -1.70 11.46
CA LEU A 72 -5.57 -1.76 12.86
C LEU A 72 -5.80 -0.44 13.60
N ARG A 73 -5.98 0.67 12.87
CA ARG A 73 -6.15 2.03 13.41
C ARG A 73 -5.16 2.34 14.56
N PRO A 74 -3.85 2.26 14.31
CA PRO A 74 -2.85 2.44 15.36
C PRO A 74 -3.00 3.83 16.01
N PRO A 75 -2.71 3.95 17.32
CA PRO A 75 -2.78 5.23 18.02
C PRO A 75 -1.79 6.23 17.42
N ARG A 76 -2.13 7.51 17.49
CA ARG A 76 -1.23 8.56 16.99
C ARG A 76 0.05 8.59 17.83
N ILE A 77 1.19 8.38 17.19
CA ILE A 77 2.50 8.52 17.82
C ILE A 77 2.85 10.01 17.80
N PRO A 78 3.14 10.64 18.95
CA PRO A 78 3.59 12.02 18.98
C PRO A 78 4.88 12.19 18.15
N ARG A 79 4.94 13.26 17.33
CA ARG A 79 6.01 13.55 16.35
C ARG A 79 7.45 13.70 16.91
N GLY A 80 7.68 13.36 18.18
CA GLY A 80 8.97 13.47 18.87
C GLY A 80 9.63 12.16 19.29
N ARG A 81 8.94 11.00 19.18
CA ARG A 81 9.60 9.70 19.40
C ARG A 81 10.25 9.27 18.08
N ARG A 82 11.50 9.71 17.86
CA ARG A 82 12.28 9.34 16.68
C ARG A 82 12.17 7.82 16.45
N PHE A 83 11.70 7.44 15.27
CA PHE A 83 11.56 6.06 14.77
C PHE A 83 12.90 5.30 14.66
N GLU A 84 13.99 5.92 15.10
CA GLU A 84 15.38 5.48 15.05
C GLU A 84 15.59 4.10 15.70
N LYS A 85 14.78 3.72 16.70
CA LYS A 85 14.94 2.45 17.40
C LYS A 85 14.43 1.19 16.66
N TYR A 86 13.55 1.33 15.66
CA TYR A 86 12.98 0.16 14.96
C TYR A 86 13.71 -0.23 13.67
N TYR A 87 14.38 0.72 13.01
CA TYR A 87 15.09 0.48 11.74
C TYR A 87 16.59 0.22 11.89
N SER A 88 17.19 0.54 13.05
CA SER A 88 18.62 0.33 13.33
C SER A 88 19.07 -1.15 13.25
N LEU A 89 18.14 -2.11 13.16
CA LEU A 89 18.43 -3.54 12.94
C LEU A 89 18.64 -3.90 11.46
N ARG A 90 18.33 -3.01 10.51
CA ARG A 90 18.45 -3.28 9.06
C ARG A 90 19.59 -2.52 8.37
N ASP A 91 20.33 -1.67 9.08
CA ASP A 91 21.42 -0.87 8.51
C ASP A 91 22.73 -1.68 8.32
N THR A 92 22.62 -2.79 7.60
CA THR A 92 23.73 -3.25 6.76
C THR A 92 23.40 -2.90 5.31
N LYS A 93 23.73 -1.64 4.96
CA LYS A 93 23.99 -1.09 3.61
C LYS A 93 23.06 -1.56 2.48
N ILE A 94 22.19 -0.66 1.99
CA ILE A 94 22.01 -0.32 0.56
C ILE A 94 21.12 0.94 0.50
N GLY A 95 21.64 1.99 -0.15
CA GLY A 95 20.92 3.24 -0.35
C GLY A 95 19.94 3.16 -1.52
N SER A 96 18.82 3.89 -1.42
CA SER A 96 18.12 4.56 -2.53
C SER A 96 16.83 5.22 -2.01
N VAL A 97 16.93 6.50 -1.65
CA VAL A 97 15.98 7.60 -1.91
C VAL A 97 14.49 7.29 -1.80
N VAL A 98 14.01 7.05 -0.58
CA VAL A 98 12.68 7.46 -0.11
C VAL A 98 12.71 7.42 1.41
N ASN A 99 12.45 8.57 2.06
CA ASN A 99 12.36 8.64 3.50
C ASN A 99 11.08 7.91 3.92
N GLU A 100 11.20 6.64 4.32
CA GLU A 100 10.07 5.76 4.66
C GLU A 100 9.16 6.31 5.79
N GLY A 101 9.61 7.35 6.51
CA GLY A 101 8.77 8.11 7.44
C GLY A 101 7.72 8.99 6.75
N LEU A 102 7.92 9.39 5.49
CA LEU A 102 7.04 10.30 4.76
C LEU A 102 5.66 9.70 4.47
N LEU A 103 5.58 8.39 4.22
CA LEU A 103 4.28 7.73 3.98
C LEU A 103 3.44 7.72 5.25
N TYR A 104 4.04 7.35 6.38
CA TYR A 104 3.36 7.38 7.69
C TYR A 104 2.92 8.80 8.07
N ASP A 105 3.77 9.80 7.80
CA ASP A 105 3.44 11.21 8.04
C ASP A 105 2.30 11.68 7.12
N LEU A 106 2.33 11.32 5.83
CA LEU A 106 1.27 11.64 4.87
C LEU A 106 -0.07 11.06 5.33
N ILE A 107 -0.11 9.75 5.63
CA ILE A 107 -1.32 9.05 6.07
C ILE A 107 -1.84 9.66 7.39
N SER A 108 -0.95 9.99 8.32
CA SER A 108 -1.32 10.61 9.61
C SER A 108 -1.87 12.03 9.44
N ASN A 109 -1.36 12.80 8.48
CA ASN A 109 -1.81 14.15 8.17
C ASN A 109 -3.14 14.16 7.38
N MET A 110 -3.40 13.16 6.55
CA MET A 110 -4.72 12.99 5.91
C MET A 110 -5.85 12.88 6.94
N ARG A 111 -5.62 12.13 8.04
CA ARG A 111 -6.61 12.03 9.13
C ARG A 111 -6.78 13.32 9.95
N THR A 112 -5.82 14.25 9.98
CA THR A 112 -6.08 15.56 10.63
C THR A 112 -7.04 16.41 9.81
N ALA A 113 -6.98 16.31 8.48
CA ALA A 113 -7.88 17.04 7.60
C ALA A 113 -9.32 16.51 7.61
N THR A 114 -9.54 15.22 7.90
CA THR A 114 -10.87 14.60 7.90
C THR A 114 -11.61 14.68 9.24
N ILE A 115 -10.93 14.95 10.36
CA ILE A 115 -11.56 15.04 11.68
C ILE A 115 -12.25 16.40 11.89
N ASP A 116 -11.82 17.47 11.20
CA ASP A 116 -12.44 18.80 11.29
C ASP A 116 -13.60 19.02 10.30
N ALA A 117 -13.87 18.04 9.42
CA ALA A 117 -15.01 18.05 8.51
C ALA A 117 -16.05 17.02 8.97
N ALA A 118 -17.08 17.49 9.65
CA ALA A 118 -18.25 16.68 9.97
C ALA A 118 -18.96 16.22 8.68
N SER A 119 -19.24 14.91 8.63
CA SER A 119 -20.30 14.22 7.88
C SER A 119 -20.07 13.72 6.44
N SER A 120 -20.31 12.40 6.32
CA SER A 120 -21.00 11.65 5.26
C SER A 120 -20.45 11.66 3.82
N SER A 121 -19.88 10.53 3.41
CA SER A 121 -20.28 9.82 2.18
C SER A 121 -19.67 8.42 2.14
N SER A 122 -20.51 7.41 1.93
CA SER A 122 -20.16 6.02 1.66
C SER A 122 -19.70 5.85 0.21
N ALA A 123 -18.55 6.41 -0.15
CA ALA A 123 -17.91 6.18 -1.43
C ALA A 123 -16.39 6.16 -1.26
N LEU A 124 -15.77 5.04 -1.61
CA LEU A 124 -14.32 4.98 -1.85
C LEU A 124 -13.96 6.03 -2.90
N PRO A 125 -12.89 6.83 -2.70
CA PRO A 125 -12.42 7.72 -3.76
C PRO A 125 -11.91 6.84 -4.90
N THR A 126 -12.66 6.84 -6.01
CA THR A 126 -12.19 6.31 -7.29
C THR A 126 -10.85 6.97 -7.59
N ILE A 127 -9.80 6.14 -7.70
CA ILE A 127 -8.45 6.58 -8.02
C ILE A 127 -8.54 7.44 -9.29
N ALA A 128 -8.16 8.71 -9.14
CA ALA A 128 -8.16 9.69 -10.21
C ALA A 128 -7.29 9.17 -11.36
N SER A 129 -7.85 9.21 -12.57
CA SER A 129 -7.20 8.90 -13.84
C SER A 129 -5.86 9.62 -14.01
N GLU A 130 -4.95 9.01 -14.79
CA GLU A 130 -3.59 9.42 -15.19
C GLU A 130 -3.38 10.90 -15.57
N SER A 131 -4.44 11.68 -15.77
CA SER A 131 -4.39 13.08 -16.20
C SER A 131 -3.89 14.06 -15.13
N MET A 132 -3.99 13.75 -13.83
CA MET A 132 -3.50 14.64 -12.76
C MET A 132 -1.98 14.57 -12.51
N ILE A 133 -1.33 13.45 -12.87
CA ILE A 133 0.12 13.26 -12.63
C ILE A 133 0.97 14.13 -13.58
N ARG A 134 0.43 14.50 -14.75
CA ARG A 134 1.15 15.30 -15.77
C ARG A 134 1.41 16.76 -15.37
N ASN A 135 0.70 17.30 -14.39
CA ASN A 135 0.79 18.72 -14.03
C ASN A 135 1.85 19.04 -12.97
N MET A 136 2.60 18.06 -12.46
CA MET A 136 3.71 18.30 -11.53
C MET A 136 5.12 18.18 -12.16
N THR A 137 5.23 17.98 -13.47
CA THR A 137 6.53 17.74 -14.14
C THR A 137 7.02 18.86 -15.07
N TYR A 138 6.30 19.98 -15.20
CA TYR A 138 6.79 21.13 -15.96
C TYR A 138 6.58 22.44 -15.21
N GLY A 139 7.66 22.94 -14.65
CA GLY A 139 7.70 24.27 -14.07
C GLY A 139 9.07 24.57 -13.48
N TYR A 140 10.07 24.77 -14.34
CA TYR A 140 11.15 25.75 -14.19
C TYR A 140 11.96 25.80 -15.49
N GLY A 141 11.90 26.94 -16.18
CA GLY A 141 12.63 27.23 -17.41
C GLY A 141 12.13 28.52 -18.04
N GLU A 142 12.42 29.65 -17.39
CA GLU A 142 12.29 30.98 -18.00
C GLU A 142 13.12 31.07 -19.29
N PRO A 143 12.65 31.79 -20.34
CA PRO A 143 13.41 31.99 -21.56
C PRO A 143 14.43 33.12 -21.35
N ALA A 144 15.71 32.81 -21.57
CA ALA A 144 16.73 33.84 -21.71
C ALA A 144 16.76 34.33 -23.17
N ASP A 145 16.13 35.48 -23.43
CA ASP A 145 16.48 36.32 -24.57
C ASP A 145 17.86 36.95 -24.34
N SER A 146 18.80 36.80 -25.29
CA SER A 146 19.47 37.94 -25.94
C SER A 146 20.49 37.52 -27.00
N LYS A 147 20.39 38.22 -28.14
CA LYS A 147 21.33 38.44 -29.26
C LYS A 147 21.36 37.43 -30.41
#